data_AF-A0A5C3FJM6-F1
#
_entry.id   AF-A0A5C3FJM6-F1
#
_cell.length_a   1.000
_cell.length_b   1.000
_cell.length_c   1.000
_cell.angle_alpha   90.00
_cell.angle_beta   90.00
_cell.angle_gamma   90.00
#
_symmetry.space_group_name_H-M   'P 1'
#
loop_
_entity.id
_entity.type
_entity.pdbx_description
1 polymer ?
#
loop_
_entity_poly.entity_id
_entity_poly.type
_entity_poly.pdbx_seq_one_letter_code
_entity_poly.pdbx_strand_id
1 'polypeptide(L)'
;MVGSCLYIRNDLADCVTKSDCYLKEGKSAQECITSHMAELPLECQQLYKSFVECRRGMLDMRKRFRGNAPPAAGGNNAPGGTTQVDSNTPASS
;
A
#
# COMPACT_ATOMS: atom_id res chain seq x y z
N MET A 1 -15.17 10.92 -8.17
CA MET A 1 -13.75 10.47 -8.22
C MET A 1 -13.26 10.42 -6.78
N VAL A 2 -13.40 9.25 -6.13
CA VAL A 2 -13.03 9.04 -4.73
C VAL A 2 -11.50 9.16 -4.62
N GLY A 3 -11.01 10.04 -3.74
CA GLY A 3 -9.58 10.28 -3.57
C GLY A 3 -8.86 8.97 -3.27
N SER A 4 -7.85 8.64 -4.07
CA SER A 4 -7.31 7.28 -4.23
C SER A 4 -6.83 6.59 -2.93
N CYS A 5 -6.59 7.34 -1.85
CA CYS A 5 -6.15 6.82 -0.55
C CYS A 5 -7.12 7.06 0.61
N LEU A 6 -8.31 7.65 0.36
CA LEU A 6 -9.30 7.93 1.42
C LEU A 6 -9.83 6.65 2.04
N TYR A 7 -10.13 5.64 1.22
CA TYR A 7 -10.62 4.35 1.68
C TYR A 7 -9.59 3.68 2.62
N ILE A 8 -8.33 3.58 2.17
CA ILE A 8 -7.24 2.99 2.96
C ILE A 8 -7.03 3.74 4.29
N ARG A 9 -7.21 5.08 4.30
CA ARG A 9 -7.14 5.88 5.53
C ARG A 9 -8.26 5.50 6.51
N ASN A 10 -9.49 5.31 6.03
CA ASN A 10 -10.62 4.95 6.89
C ASN A 10 -10.41 3.55 7.48
N ASP A 11 -10.03 2.57 6.65
CA ASP A 11 -9.72 1.22 7.12
C ASP A 11 -8.59 1.22 8.17
N LEU A 12 -7.53 2.02 7.93
CA LEU A 12 -6.45 2.16 8.91
C LEU A 12 -6.95 2.79 10.22
N ALA A 13 -7.79 3.82 10.16
CA ALA A 13 -8.36 4.46 11.34
C ALA A 13 -9.22 3.48 12.14
N ASP A 14 -10.10 2.74 11.46
CA ASP A 14 -10.94 1.71 12.09
C ASP A 14 -10.11 0.60 12.72
N CYS A 15 -9.01 0.19 12.07
CA CYS A 15 -8.08 -0.80 12.60
C CYS A 15 -7.42 -0.31 13.89
N VAL A 16 -6.96 0.94 13.91
CA VAL A 16 -6.29 1.54 15.07
C VAL A 16 -7.26 1.74 16.23
N THR A 17 -8.50 2.17 15.99
CA THR A 17 -9.52 2.34 17.04
C THR A 17 -9.89 1.02 17.73
N LYS A 18 -9.78 -0.11 17.03
CA LYS A 18 -9.99 -1.46 17.60
C LYS A 18 -8.74 -2.05 18.25
N SER A 19 -7.58 -1.41 18.06
CA SER A 19 -6.30 -1.93 18.56
C SER A 19 -6.06 -1.61 20.03
N ASP A 20 -5.15 -2.37 20.61
CA ASP A 20 -4.72 -2.21 22.00
C ASP A 20 -4.11 -0.84 22.30
N CYS A 21 -3.38 -0.23 21.36
CA CYS A 21 -2.80 1.09 21.59
C CYS A 21 -3.88 2.16 21.84
N TYR A 22 -5.01 2.09 21.15
CA TYR A 22 -6.10 3.05 21.33
C TYR A 22 -6.94 2.71 22.57
N LEU A 23 -7.28 1.43 22.76
CA LEU A 23 -8.19 0.99 23.82
C LEU A 23 -7.51 0.83 25.18
N LYS A 24 -6.27 0.33 25.23
CA LYS A 24 -5.53 0.09 26.48
C LYS A 24 -4.72 1.31 26.91
N GLU A 25 -4.03 1.97 25.98
CA GLU A 25 -3.18 3.12 26.32
C GLU A 25 -3.90 4.46 26.26
N GLY A 26 -5.07 4.53 25.61
CA GLY A 26 -5.85 5.78 25.49
C GLY A 26 -5.16 6.84 24.62
N LYS A 27 -4.25 6.42 23.75
CA LYS A 27 -3.47 7.31 22.88
C LYS A 27 -4.25 7.73 21.64
N SER A 28 -3.82 8.83 21.03
CA SER A 28 -4.37 9.25 19.73
C SER A 28 -4.02 8.23 18.65
N ALA A 29 -4.93 8.00 17.70
CA ALA A 29 -4.68 7.11 16.56
C ALA A 29 -3.41 7.49 15.79
N GLN A 30 -3.10 8.79 15.70
CA GLN A 30 -1.86 9.24 15.07
C GLN A 30 -0.62 8.82 15.87
N GLU A 31 -0.66 8.92 17.19
CA GLU A 31 0.46 8.53 18.07
C GLU A 31 0.69 7.01 18.01
N CYS A 32 -0.39 6.24 17.98
CA CYS A 32 -0.34 4.80 17.80
C CYS A 32 0.39 4.40 16.51
N ILE A 33 0.14 5.15 15.42
CA ILE A 33 0.74 4.89 14.12
C ILE A 33 2.19 5.38 14.03
N THR A 34 2.57 6.45 14.73
CA THR A 34 3.93 6.99 14.63
C THR A 34 4.91 6.38 15.61
N SER A 35 4.46 6.08 16.82
CA SER A 35 5.32 5.72 17.94
C SER A 35 5.16 4.25 18.36
N HIS A 36 3.97 3.66 18.12
CA HIS A 36 3.60 2.35 18.66
C HIS A 36 3.27 1.31 17.57
N MET A 37 3.80 1.48 16.36
CA MET A 37 3.55 0.57 15.22
C MET A 37 3.82 -0.90 15.50
N ALA A 38 4.80 -1.20 16.34
CA ALA A 38 5.15 -2.57 16.71
C ALA A 38 4.10 -3.25 17.59
N GLU A 39 3.30 -2.47 18.32
CA GLU A 39 2.25 -2.96 19.23
C GLU A 39 0.91 -3.13 18.51
N LEU A 40 0.78 -2.55 17.31
CA LEU A 40 -0.39 -2.73 16.48
C LEU A 40 -0.39 -4.12 15.82
N PRO A 41 -1.57 -4.70 15.59
CA PRO A 41 -1.69 -5.98 14.88
C PRO A 41 -1.16 -5.85 13.44
N LEU A 42 -0.70 -6.98 12.89
CA LEU A 42 -0.08 -7.06 11.56
C LEU A 42 -0.96 -6.48 10.45
N GLU A 43 -2.28 -6.61 10.58
CA GLU A 43 -3.27 -6.03 9.67
C GLU A 43 -3.15 -4.50 9.59
N CYS A 44 -3.10 -3.80 10.72
CA CYS A 44 -2.96 -2.34 10.73
C CYS A 44 -1.60 -1.91 10.15
N GLN A 45 -0.54 -2.69 10.39
CA GLN A 45 0.78 -2.41 9.82
C GLN A 45 0.77 -2.53 8.29
N GLN A 46 0.06 -3.52 7.74
CA GLN A 46 -0.12 -3.68 6.29
C GLN A 46 -0.92 -2.52 5.70
N LEU A 47 -2.06 -2.14 6.31
CA LEU A 47 -2.86 -0.99 5.88
C LEU A 47 -2.04 0.30 5.87
N TYR A 48 -1.19 0.50 6.88
CA TYR A 48 -0.30 1.67 6.93
C TYR A 48 0.73 1.67 5.80
N LYS A 49 1.35 0.53 5.51
CA LYS A 49 2.26 0.41 4.36
C LYS A 49 1.53 0.76 3.06
N SER A 50 0.36 0.17 2.82
CA SER A 50 -0.46 0.48 1.64
C SER A 50 -0.87 1.95 1.58
N PHE A 51 -1.18 2.59 2.72
CA PHE A 51 -1.49 4.01 2.78
C PHE A 51 -0.29 4.89 2.39
N VAL A 52 0.90 4.58 2.90
CA VAL A 52 2.14 5.30 2.57
C VAL A 52 2.50 5.13 1.09
N GLU A 53 2.38 3.91 0.55
CA GLU A 53 2.61 3.64 -0.87
C GLU A 53 1.60 4.35 -1.76
N CYS A 54 0.31 4.32 -1.40
CA CYS A 54 -0.75 5.04 -2.12
C CYS A 54 -0.46 6.54 -2.14
N ARG A 55 -0.15 7.13 -0.97
CA ARG A 55 0.15 8.57 -0.84
C ARG A 55 1.39 8.94 -1.64
N ARG A 56 2.43 8.12 -1.60
CA ARG A 56 3.66 8.30 -2.40
C ARG A 56 3.37 8.21 -3.90
N GLY A 57 2.52 7.29 -4.34
CA GLY A 57 2.09 7.16 -5.73
C GLY A 57 1.23 8.33 -6.23
N MET A 58 0.46 8.98 -5.36
CA MET A 58 -0.29 10.20 -5.69
C MET A 58 0.62 11.43 -5.82
N LEU A 59 1.66 11.54 -4.97
CA LEU A 59 2.62 12.63 -4.98
C LEU A 59 3.61 12.52 -6.14
N ASP A 60 3.99 11.30 -6.51
CA ASP A 60 4.99 11.03 -7.55
C ASP A 60 4.33 10.84 -8.93
N MET A 61 3.89 11.96 -9.53
CA MET A 61 3.43 12.01 -10.94
C MET A 61 4.56 11.68 -11.93
N ARG A 62 5.81 11.59 -11.47
CA ARG A 62 7.01 11.40 -12.31
C ARG A 62 7.21 9.94 -12.72
N LYS A 63 6.44 9.00 -12.15
CA LYS A 63 6.25 7.64 -12.70
C LYS A 63 5.30 7.55 -13.89
N ARG A 64 4.66 8.65 -14.32
CA ARG A 64 3.68 8.63 -15.42
C ARG A 64 4.26 8.94 -16.81
N PHE A 65 5.53 9.33 -16.94
CA PHE A 65 6.06 9.89 -18.21
C PHE A 65 7.12 9.07 -18.94
N ARG A 66 7.58 7.93 -18.43
CA ARG A 66 8.41 7.02 -19.22
C ARG A 66 7.61 5.76 -19.49
N GLY A 67 7.04 5.74 -20.69
CA GLY A 67 6.30 4.63 -21.25
C GLY A 67 7.09 3.32 -21.14
N ASN A 68 6.30 2.25 -21.14
CA ASN A 68 6.68 0.85 -21.27
C ASN A 68 8.05 0.62 -21.92
N ALA A 69 9.11 0.51 -21.12
CA ALA A 69 10.37 -0.06 -21.54
C ALA A 69 10.41 -1.51 -21.00
N PRO A 70 10.70 -2.51 -21.85
CA PRO A 70 10.73 -3.91 -21.42
C PRO A 70 11.85 -4.12 -20.38
N PRO A 71 11.64 -4.99 -19.38
CA PRO A 71 12.61 -5.20 -18.32
C PRO A 71 13.77 -6.06 -18.83
N ALA A 72 14.91 -5.44 -19.11
CA ALA A 72 16.19 -6.16 -19.09
C ALA A 72 16.59 -6.37 -17.63
N ALA A 73 16.78 -7.64 -17.30
CA ALA A 73 17.08 -8.20 -16.00
C ALA A 73 18.18 -7.49 -15.20
N GLY A 74 18.00 -7.46 -13.87
CA GLY A 74 19.11 -7.46 -12.91
C GLY A 74 19.02 -6.43 -11.78
N GLY A 75 18.55 -6.87 -10.60
CA GLY A 75 19.00 -6.30 -9.33
C GLY A 75 17.92 -5.77 -8.37
N ASN A 76 17.56 -6.63 -7.41
CA ASN A 76 17.19 -6.34 -6.01
C ASN A 76 15.87 -5.58 -5.70
N ASN A 77 14.83 -6.39 -5.48
CA ASN A 77 13.73 -6.28 -4.52
C ASN A 77 12.91 -4.97 -4.44
N ALA A 78 11.75 -4.99 -5.11
CA ALA A 78 10.52 -4.33 -4.67
C ALA A 78 9.36 -5.34 -4.84
N PRO A 79 8.49 -5.56 -3.84
CA PRO A 79 7.40 -6.53 -3.99
C PRO A 79 6.29 -5.96 -4.87
N GLY A 80 6.11 -6.59 -6.03
CA GLY A 80 4.85 -7.22 -6.42
C GLY A 80 3.58 -6.37 -6.48
N GLY A 81 3.08 -6.23 -7.71
CA GLY A 81 1.69 -5.90 -8.00
C GLY A 81 1.37 -6.23 -9.46
N THR A 82 1.47 -7.52 -9.80
CA THR A 82 1.14 -8.07 -11.12
C THR A 82 -0.35 -8.39 -11.21
N THR A 83 -0.99 -7.99 -12.31
CA THR A 83 -2.07 -8.78 -12.91
C THR A 83 -1.61 -9.07 -14.33
N GLN A 84 -1.28 -10.34 -14.54
CA GLN A 84 -0.86 -10.93 -15.81
C GLN A 84 -2.06 -11.01 -16.75
N VAL A 85 -1.89 -10.57 -17.99
CA VAL A 85 -2.75 -10.98 -19.12
C VAL A 85 -1.84 -11.36 -20.28
N ASP A 86 -1.17 -12.50 -20.15
CA ASP A 86 -0.40 -13.08 -21.25
C ASP A 86 -1.36 -13.58 -22.33
N SER A 87 -1.38 -12.88 -23.47
CA SER A 87 -2.10 -13.27 -24.69
C SER A 87 -1.08 -13.65 -25.76
N ASN A 88 -0.78 -14.95 -25.87
CA ASN A 88 -0.37 -15.71 -27.07
C ASN A 88 0.28 -17.03 -26.61
N THR A 89 -0.13 -18.24 -27.02
CA THR A 89 -0.38 -18.76 -28.38
C THR A 89 -1.08 -20.15 -28.25
N PRO A 90 -1.77 -20.71 -29.27
CA PRO A 90 -1.07 -21.45 -30.33
C PRO A 90 -1.60 -21.15 -31.74
N ALA A 91 -0.76 -21.42 -32.74
CA ALA A 91 -1.09 -21.43 -34.15
C ALA A 91 -2.26 -22.39 -34.47
N SER A 92 -3.17 -21.96 -35.34
CA SER A 92 -3.95 -22.86 -36.20
C SER A 92 -4.48 -22.13 -37.43
N SER A 93 -4.25 -22.77 -38.58
CA SER A 93 -4.58 -22.45 -39.99
C SER A 93 -3.66 -21.49 -40.73
#